data_AF-A0A7X6Z8J2-F1
#
_entry.id   AF-A0A7X6Z8J2-F1
#
_cell.length_a   1.000
_cell.length_b   1.000
_cell.length_c   1.000
_cell.angle_alpha   90.00
_cell.angle_beta   90.00
_cell.angle_gamma   90.00
#
_symmetry.space_group_name_H-M   'P 1'
#
loop_
_entity.id
_entity.type
_entity.pdbx_description
1 polymer ?
#
loop_
_entity_poly.entity_id
_entity_poly.type
_entity_poly.pdbx_seq_one_letter_code
_entity_poly.pdbx_strand_id
1 'polypeptide(L)'
;KYFTSFLPAISDKAQKAIREEVRRWKLQLKPDKSINELANIFNSKIQGWINYYTHFYKAEIYAVLRYINACLIKWVRKKYKKLKHRRRAEYWLGNVAKRERKLFAHWKFGVMPTAG
;
A
#
# COMPACT_ATOMS: atom_id res chain seq x y z
N LYS A 1 27.51 10.33 -19.46
CA LYS A 1 26.76 10.33 -18.17
C LYS A 1 27.20 9.09 -17.40
N TYR A 2 27.93 9.26 -16.31
CA TYR A 2 28.61 8.19 -15.60
C TYR A 2 27.65 7.43 -14.66
N PHE A 3 27.60 6.11 -14.81
CA PHE A 3 26.90 5.18 -13.93
C PHE A 3 27.82 4.91 -12.75
N THR A 4 27.53 5.50 -11.59
CA THR A 4 28.32 5.29 -10.37
C THR A 4 27.47 4.55 -9.35
N SER A 5 27.99 3.38 -8.97
CA SER A 5 27.45 2.38 -8.03
C SER A 5 26.33 1.46 -8.53
N PHE A 6 26.69 0.19 -8.68
CA PHE A 6 25.82 -0.99 -8.81
C PHE A 6 25.10 -1.26 -7.48
N LEU A 7 24.41 -0.27 -6.92
CA LEU A 7 23.21 -0.62 -6.20
C LEU A 7 22.25 -1.03 -7.28
N PRO A 8 21.69 -2.24 -7.26
CA PRO A 8 20.49 -2.46 -8.01
C PRO A 8 19.57 -1.26 -7.62
N ALA A 9 18.82 -0.66 -8.51
CA ALA A 9 17.62 0.07 -8.10
C ALA A 9 16.49 -0.90 -8.42
N ILE A 10 15.32 -0.82 -7.77
CA ILE A 10 14.19 -1.59 -8.29
C ILE A 10 14.04 -1.09 -9.72
N SER A 11 14.22 -1.98 -10.68
CA SER A 11 14.08 -1.55 -12.07
C SER A 11 12.69 -0.96 -12.21
N ASP A 12 12.54 0.08 -13.02
CA ASP A 12 11.22 0.67 -13.31
C ASP A 12 10.21 -0.41 -13.73
N LYS A 13 10.73 -1.47 -14.39
CA LYS A 13 9.99 -2.69 -14.75
C LYS A 13 9.41 -3.41 -13.53
N ALA A 14 10.22 -3.68 -12.50
CA ALA A 14 9.75 -4.34 -11.28
C ALA A 14 8.76 -3.45 -10.50
N GLN A 15 9.01 -2.14 -10.40
CA GLN A 15 8.06 -1.22 -9.76
C GLN A 15 6.71 -1.21 -10.50
N LYS A 16 6.75 -1.14 -11.83
CA LYS A 16 5.57 -1.19 -12.69
C LYS A 16 4.81 -2.51 -12.52
N ALA A 17 5.52 -3.64 -12.50
CA ALA A 17 4.92 -4.96 -12.29
C ALA A 17 4.17 -5.04 -10.95
N ILE A 18 4.76 -4.57 -9.86
CA ILE A 18 4.10 -4.56 -8.55
C ILE A 18 2.86 -3.64 -8.57
N ARG A 19 2.97 -2.43 -9.15
CA ARG A 19 1.82 -1.52 -9.25
C ARG A 19 0.70 -2.11 -10.10
N GLU A 20 1.03 -2.79 -11.19
CA GLU A 20 0.06 -3.51 -12.01
C GLU A 20 -0.61 -4.64 -11.23
N GLU A 21 0.14 -5.40 -10.45
CA GLU A 21 -0.40 -6.44 -9.58
C GLU A 21 -1.37 -5.87 -8.54
N VAL A 22 -0.97 -4.81 -7.82
CA VAL A 22 -1.85 -4.10 -6.87
C VAL A 22 -3.10 -3.56 -7.56
N ARG A 23 -2.96 -3.06 -8.79
CA ARG A 23 -4.11 -2.59 -9.60
C ARG A 23 -5.04 -3.75 -9.95
N ARG A 24 -4.52 -4.93 -10.27
CA ARG A 24 -5.29 -6.14 -10.58
C ARG A 24 -6.07 -6.68 -9.39
N TRP A 25 -5.66 -6.41 -8.15
CA TRP A 25 -6.47 -6.74 -6.97
C TRP A 25 -7.86 -6.09 -7.01
N LYS A 26 -7.98 -4.95 -7.73
CA LYS A 26 -9.23 -4.19 -7.92
C LYS A 26 -9.95 -3.98 -6.59
N LEU A 27 -9.22 -3.50 -5.57
CA LEU A 27 -9.72 -3.33 -4.20
C LEU A 27 -11.06 -2.59 -4.14
N GLN A 28 -11.25 -1.57 -4.98
CA GLN A 28 -12.50 -0.81 -5.07
C GLN A 28 -13.74 -1.64 -5.44
N LEU A 29 -13.56 -2.85 -5.99
CA LEU A 29 -14.63 -3.79 -6.34
C LEU A 29 -14.90 -4.85 -5.27
N LYS A 30 -14.28 -4.73 -4.08
CA LYS A 30 -14.45 -5.66 -2.95
C LYS A 30 -15.10 -4.98 -1.72
N PRO A 31 -16.24 -4.28 -1.86
CA PRO A 31 -16.86 -3.57 -0.73
C PRO A 31 -17.43 -4.52 0.34
N ASP A 32 -17.74 -5.75 -0.05
CA ASP A 32 -18.18 -6.85 0.81
C ASP A 32 -17.12 -7.22 1.85
N LYS A 33 -15.84 -7.27 1.45
CA LYS A 33 -14.73 -7.64 2.32
C LYS A 33 -14.46 -6.62 3.41
N SER A 34 -14.20 -7.08 4.62
CA SER A 34 -13.70 -6.30 5.76
C SER A 34 -12.23 -5.91 5.57
N ILE A 35 -11.77 -4.91 6.32
CA ILE A 35 -10.35 -4.50 6.24
C ILE A 35 -9.40 -5.62 6.69
N ASN A 36 -9.83 -6.45 7.64
CA ASN A 36 -9.07 -7.59 8.15
C ASN A 36 -8.96 -8.70 7.11
N GLU A 37 -10.05 -8.98 6.37
CA GLU A 37 -9.98 -9.92 5.23
C GLU A 37 -9.02 -9.42 4.15
N LEU A 38 -9.06 -8.11 3.81
CA LEU A 38 -8.11 -7.57 2.85
C LEU A 38 -6.67 -7.71 3.33
N ALA A 39 -6.40 -7.42 4.61
CA ALA A 39 -5.09 -7.62 5.22
C ALA A 39 -4.64 -9.08 5.09
N ASN A 40 -5.48 -10.05 5.46
CA ASN A 40 -5.16 -11.47 5.36
C ASN A 40 -4.85 -11.91 3.92
N ILE A 41 -5.58 -11.40 2.93
CA ILE A 41 -5.38 -11.76 1.53
C ILE A 41 -4.06 -11.21 0.96
N PHE A 42 -3.69 -9.98 1.32
CA PHE A 42 -2.59 -9.27 0.64
C PHE A 42 -1.29 -9.20 1.45
N ASN A 43 -1.32 -9.40 2.76
CA ASN A 43 -0.15 -9.20 3.61
C ASN A 43 1.04 -10.08 3.24
N SER A 44 0.83 -11.33 2.85
CA SER A 44 1.92 -12.22 2.44
C SER A 44 2.71 -11.65 1.26
N LYS A 45 2.02 -11.11 0.25
CA LYS A 45 2.65 -10.46 -0.92
C LYS A 45 3.34 -9.15 -0.55
N ILE A 46 2.68 -8.31 0.26
CA ILE A 46 3.23 -7.03 0.70
C ILE A 46 4.50 -7.27 1.53
N GLN A 47 4.49 -8.25 2.43
CA GLN A 47 5.65 -8.63 3.24
C GLN A 47 6.78 -9.18 2.37
N GLY A 48 6.47 -10.00 1.37
CA GLY A 48 7.45 -10.51 0.40
C GLY A 48 8.16 -9.39 -0.35
N TRP A 49 7.42 -8.40 -0.86
CA TRP A 49 8.02 -7.22 -1.50
C TRP A 49 8.86 -6.38 -0.53
N ILE A 50 8.39 -6.19 0.70
CA ILE A 50 9.16 -5.49 1.73
C ILE A 50 10.49 -6.23 1.95
N ASN A 51 10.46 -7.52 2.29
CA ASN A 51 11.66 -8.30 2.59
C ASN A 51 12.66 -8.28 1.42
N TYR A 52 12.17 -8.38 0.18
CA TYR A 52 13.03 -8.44 -1.00
C TYR A 52 13.63 -7.06 -1.36
N TYR A 53 12.84 -5.98 -1.30
CA TYR A 53 13.24 -4.69 -1.87
C TYR A 53 13.80 -3.68 -0.85
N THR A 54 13.58 -3.85 0.46
CA THR A 54 14.00 -2.83 1.45
C THR A 54 15.50 -2.71 1.65
N HIS A 55 16.26 -3.76 1.39
CA HIS A 55 17.72 -3.75 1.56
C HIS A 55 18.41 -2.84 0.53
N PHE A 56 17.83 -2.72 -0.66
CA PHE A 56 18.50 -2.07 -1.78
C PHE A 56 17.79 -0.78 -2.23
N TYR A 57 16.46 -0.68 -2.15
CA TYR A 57 15.69 0.37 -2.84
C TYR A 57 14.64 1.04 -1.96
N LYS A 58 15.11 1.83 -1.00
CA LYS A 58 14.22 2.45 -0.01
C LYS A 58 13.17 3.36 -0.67
N ALA A 59 13.57 4.30 -1.53
CA ALA A 59 12.64 5.32 -2.03
C ALA A 59 11.49 4.75 -2.88
N GLU A 60 11.79 3.74 -3.70
CA GLU A 60 10.89 3.18 -4.68
C GLU A 60 9.91 2.20 -4.05
N ILE A 61 10.36 1.40 -3.05
CA ILE A 61 9.44 0.58 -2.27
C ILE A 61 8.46 1.47 -1.50
N TYR A 62 8.91 2.60 -0.93
CA TYR A 62 8.00 3.56 -0.30
C TYR A 62 6.92 4.05 -1.27
N ALA A 63 7.25 4.31 -2.54
CA ALA A 63 6.26 4.72 -3.54
C ALA A 63 5.22 3.63 -3.84
N VAL A 64 5.64 2.37 -3.90
CA VAL A 64 4.73 1.21 -4.07
C VAL A 64 3.82 1.06 -2.86
N LEU A 65 4.37 1.12 -1.65
CA LEU A 65 3.60 0.98 -0.41
C LEU A 65 2.59 2.13 -0.24
N ARG A 66 2.96 3.36 -0.63
CA ARG A 66 2.03 4.49 -0.71
C ARG A 66 0.91 4.27 -1.74
N TYR A 67 1.22 3.63 -2.88
CA TYR A 67 0.22 3.27 -3.88
C TYR A 67 -0.82 2.27 -3.34
N ILE A 68 -0.40 1.31 -2.51
CA ILE A 68 -1.30 0.39 -1.82
C ILE A 68 -2.28 1.17 -0.92
N ASN A 69 -1.78 2.14 -0.12
CA ASN A 69 -2.64 3.02 0.67
C ASN A 69 -3.64 3.80 -0.21
N ALA A 70 -3.23 4.30 -1.38
CA ALA A 70 -4.14 4.96 -2.31
C ALA A 70 -5.26 4.03 -2.82
N CYS A 71 -4.96 2.76 -3.06
CA CYS A 71 -5.95 1.76 -3.45
C CYS A 71 -6.88 1.38 -2.29
N LEU A 72 -6.37 1.27 -1.07
CA LEU A 72 -7.19 1.11 0.14
C LEU A 72 -8.13 2.30 0.35
N ILE A 73 -7.67 3.53 0.15
CA ILE A 73 -8.53 4.73 0.21
C ILE A 73 -9.66 4.65 -0.83
N LYS A 74 -9.39 4.17 -2.06
CA LYS A 74 -10.44 3.95 -3.06
C LYS A 74 -11.46 2.91 -2.60
N TRP A 75 -11.02 1.84 -1.94
CA TRP A 75 -11.90 0.86 -1.34
C TRP A 75 -12.75 1.45 -0.21
N VAL A 76 -12.17 2.22 0.73
CA VAL A 76 -12.91 2.89 1.82
C VAL A 76 -14.04 3.75 1.25
N ARG A 77 -13.74 4.54 0.21
CA ARG A 77 -14.72 5.41 -0.46
C ARG A 77 -15.89 4.64 -1.09
N LYS A 78 -15.65 3.38 -1.51
CA LYS A 78 -16.69 2.52 -2.11
C LYS A 78 -17.46 1.73 -1.06
N LYS A 79 -16.80 1.24 -0.01
CA LYS A 79 -17.43 0.51 1.09
C LYS A 79 -18.33 1.39 1.95
N TYR A 80 -17.86 2.59 2.30
CA TYR A 80 -18.57 3.48 3.21
C TYR A 80 -19.11 4.70 2.47
N LYS A 81 -20.43 4.73 2.22
CA LYS A 81 -21.09 5.85 1.51
C LYS A 81 -20.81 7.22 2.18
N LYS A 82 -20.75 7.28 3.51
CA LYS A 82 -20.44 8.49 4.30
C LYS A 82 -18.98 8.98 4.12
N LEU A 83 -18.07 8.13 3.62
CA LEU A 83 -16.65 8.43 3.42
C LEU A 83 -16.29 8.57 1.93
N LYS A 84 -17.25 8.93 1.07
CA LYS A 84 -17.04 9.09 -0.38
C LYS A 84 -15.96 10.14 -0.72
N HIS A 85 -15.80 11.17 0.10
CA HIS A 85 -14.77 12.20 -0.08
C HIS A 85 -13.37 11.66 0.26
N ARG A 86 -12.41 11.91 -0.63
CA ARG A 86 -11.04 11.38 -0.51
C ARG A 86 -10.42 11.68 0.86
N ARG A 87 -10.46 12.92 1.33
CA ARG A 87 -9.86 13.34 2.59
C ARG A 87 -10.44 12.59 3.79
N ARG A 88 -11.77 12.43 3.83
CA ARG A 88 -12.46 11.68 4.90
C ARG A 88 -12.08 10.21 4.91
N ALA A 89 -11.98 9.59 3.73
CA ALA A 89 -11.54 8.20 3.61
C ALA A 89 -10.08 8.01 4.00
N GLU A 90 -9.21 8.93 3.62
CA GLU A 90 -7.79 8.94 3.99
C GLU A 90 -7.63 9.06 5.50
N TYR A 91 -8.30 10.03 6.14
CA TYR A 91 -8.27 10.20 7.59
C TYR A 91 -8.87 9.01 8.34
N TRP A 92 -9.97 8.44 7.85
CA TRP A 92 -10.52 7.22 8.42
C TRP A 92 -9.50 6.09 8.38
N LEU A 93 -8.87 5.86 7.22
CA LEU A 93 -7.88 4.81 7.06
C LEU A 93 -6.63 5.06 7.91
N GLY A 94 -6.17 6.32 7.99
CA GLY A 94 -5.08 6.72 8.87
C GLY A 94 -5.41 6.46 10.34
N ASN A 95 -6.65 6.74 10.77
CA ASN A 95 -7.08 6.50 12.15
C ASN A 95 -7.19 5.00 12.47
N VAL A 96 -7.54 4.18 11.48
CA VAL A 96 -7.45 2.72 11.61
C VAL A 96 -5.99 2.29 11.70
N ALA A 97 -5.11 2.80 10.83
CA ALA A 97 -3.68 2.47 10.85
C ALA A 97 -2.99 2.90 12.17
N LYS A 98 -3.38 4.03 12.76
CA LYS A 98 -2.90 4.46 14.09
C LYS A 98 -3.31 3.48 15.19
N ARG A 99 -4.56 2.98 15.15
CA ARG A 99 -5.09 2.02 16.13
C ARG A 99 -4.51 0.62 15.95
N GLU A 100 -4.41 0.16 14.72
CA GLU A 100 -4.01 -1.21 14.37
C GLU A 100 -2.79 -1.21 13.43
N ARG A 101 -1.66 -0.69 13.92
CA ARG A 101 -0.43 -0.54 13.11
C ARG A 101 0.07 -1.84 12.47
N LYS A 102 -0.24 -2.99 13.07
CA LYS A 102 0.21 -4.31 12.60
C LYS A 102 -0.76 -4.95 11.59
N LEU A 103 -1.90 -4.31 11.29
CA LEU A 103 -2.92 -4.89 10.41
C LEU A 103 -2.40 -5.11 8.99
N PHE A 104 -1.65 -4.15 8.45
CA PHE A 104 -0.95 -4.34 7.18
C PHE A 104 0.56 -4.36 7.36
N ALA A 105 1.24 -5.21 6.59
CA ALA A 105 2.70 -5.31 6.61
C ALA A 105 3.39 -3.95 6.35
N HIS A 106 2.88 -3.16 5.41
CA HIS A 106 3.46 -1.85 5.10
C HIS A 106 3.16 -0.78 6.15
N TRP A 107 2.11 -0.92 6.94
CA TRP A 107 1.86 -0.06 8.10
C TRP A 107 2.84 -0.36 9.23
N LYS A 108 3.10 -1.65 9.49
CA LYS A 108 4.15 -2.10 10.43
C LYS A 108 5.52 -1.58 10.00
N PHE A 109 5.80 -1.57 8.70
CA PHE A 109 7.02 -1.02 8.11
C PHE A 109 7.12 0.52 8.21
N GLY A 110 6.04 1.21 8.57
CA GLY A 110 6.02 2.67 8.78
C GLY A 110 5.37 3.48 7.66
N VAL A 111 4.83 2.84 6.62
CA VAL A 111 4.13 3.51 5.50
C VAL A 111 2.64 3.56 5.77
N MET A 112 2.23 4.52 6.60
CA MET A 112 0.85 4.70 6.99
C MET A 112 0.14 5.78 6.16
N PRO A 113 -1.18 5.70 5.99
CA PRO A 113 -1.99 6.81 5.48
C PRO A 113 -2.03 7.97 6.48
N THR A 114 -2.27 9.17 5.97
CA THR A 114 -2.44 10.37 6.80
C THR A 114 -3.67 10.23 7.70
N ALA A 115 -3.47 10.25 9.01
CA ALA A 115 -4.55 10.55 9.96
C ALA A 115 -4.30 11.97 10.42
N GLY A 116 -5.09 12.90 9.86
CA GLY A 116 -4.92 14.33 10.03
C GLY A 116 -5.12 14.84 11.45
#